data_AF-A0A8T5BPE1-F1
#
_entry.id   AF-A0A8T5BPE1-F1
#
_cell.length_a   1.000
_cell.length_b   1.000
_cell.length_c   1.000
_cell.angle_alpha   90.00
_cell.angle_beta   90.00
_cell.angle_gamma   90.00
#
_symmetry.space_group_name_H-M   'P 1'
#
loop_
_entity.id
_entity.type
_entity.pdbx_description
1 polymer ?
#
loop_
_entity_poly.entity_id
_entity_poly.type
_entity_poly.pdbx_seq_one_letter_code
_entity_poly.pdbx_strand_id
1 'polypeptide(L)'
;MNKFHMSKKCIICFNEVEGNEKFCEIHKLAYLNVIKAYDEWKKAYDNISFKKFLEKIVEAKESGEAVKEVAFYLMKNNLNGEKE
;
A
#
# COMPACT_ATOMS: atom_id res chain seq x y z
N MET A 1 31.25 16.84 0.03
CA MET A 1 30.00 16.35 0.66
C MET A 1 29.77 14.92 0.20
N ASN A 2 30.15 13.92 0.99
CA ASN A 2 29.81 12.52 0.68
C ASN A 2 28.41 12.23 1.23
N LYS A 3 27.39 12.35 0.37
CA LYS A 3 26.08 11.76 0.66
C LYS A 3 26.20 10.27 0.37
N PHE A 4 26.59 9.48 1.36
CA PHE A 4 26.35 8.04 1.34
C PHE A 4 24.83 7.84 1.24
N HIS A 5 24.33 7.56 0.04
CA HIS A 5 22.96 7.06 -0.12
C HIS A 5 22.98 5.61 0.35
N MET A 6 22.49 5.35 1.56
CA MET A 6 22.05 4.00 1.90
C MET A 6 20.83 3.70 1.03
N SER A 7 21.01 2.93 -0.05
CA SER A 7 19.89 2.40 -0.81
C SER A 7 19.18 1.36 0.05
N LYS A 8 18.02 1.73 0.59
CA LYS A 8 17.10 0.75 1.17
C LYS A 8 16.39 0.02 0.04
N LYS A 9 15.78 -1.11 0.37
CA LYS A 9 14.99 -1.91 -0.58
C LYS A 9 13.53 -1.84 -0.22
N CYS A 10 12.67 -1.76 -1.23
CA CYS A 10 11.23 -1.80 -1.08
C CYS A 10 10.87 -3.10 -0.36
N ILE A 11 10.07 -2.99 0.69
CA ILE A 11 9.72 -4.18 1.49
C ILE A 11 8.83 -5.18 0.74
N ILE A 12 8.24 -4.78 -0.40
CA ILE A 12 7.37 -5.63 -1.23
C ILE A 12 8.14 -6.28 -2.37
N CYS A 13 8.83 -5.49 -3.21
CA CYS A 13 9.50 -5.98 -4.43
C CYS A 13 11.04 -5.93 -4.41
N PHE A 14 11.63 -5.44 -3.31
CA PHE A 14 13.08 -5.32 -3.14
C PHE A 14 13.84 -4.39 -4.11
N ASN A 15 13.12 -3.62 -4.95
CA ASN A 15 13.70 -2.53 -5.74
C ASN A 15 14.30 -1.45 -4.84
N GLU A 16 15.26 -0.69 -5.36
CA GLU A 16 15.88 0.42 -4.63
C GLU A 16 14.85 1.47 -4.23
N VAL A 17 15.09 2.07 -3.07
CA VAL A 17 14.26 3.13 -2.52
C VAL A 17 15.13 4.34 -2.21
N GLU A 18 14.62 5.51 -2.55
CA GLU A 18 15.27 6.76 -2.21
C GLU A 18 15.18 7.04 -0.69
N GLY A 19 16.32 7.41 -0.11
CA GLY A 19 16.40 7.84 1.29
C GLY A 19 15.94 6.77 2.30
N ASN A 20 14.96 7.13 3.13
CA ASN A 20 14.51 6.32 4.27
C ASN A 20 13.12 5.70 4.09
N GLU A 21 12.58 5.73 2.87
CA GLU A 21 11.24 5.25 2.57
C GLU A 21 11.13 3.71 2.66
N LYS A 22 9.93 3.22 3.02
CA LYS A 22 9.63 1.78 3.14
C LYS A 22 9.29 1.13 1.78
N PHE A 23 8.72 1.92 0.87
CA PHE A 23 8.22 1.48 -0.43
C PHE A 23 8.95 2.19 -1.56
N CYS A 24 9.19 1.50 -2.68
CA CYS A 24 9.56 2.19 -3.93
C CYS A 24 8.41 3.11 -4.39
N GLU A 25 8.69 4.01 -5.34
CA GLU A 25 7.72 5.01 -5.80
C GLU A 25 6.37 4.40 -6.22
N ILE A 26 6.41 3.27 -6.93
CA ILE A 26 5.21 2.57 -7.42
C ILE A 26 4.37 2.05 -6.24
N HIS A 27 5.00 1.35 -5.28
CA HIS A 27 4.29 0.82 -4.11
C HIS A 27 3.86 1.91 -3.14
N LYS A 28 4.60 3.03 -3.07
CA LYS A 28 4.20 4.21 -2.30
C LYS A 28 2.93 4.83 -2.87
N LEU A 29 2.88 5.03 -4.18
CA LEU A 29 1.70 5.57 -4.86
C LEU A 29 0.50 4.61 -4.71
N ALA A 30 0.73 3.31 -4.89
CA ALA A 30 -0.32 2.29 -4.69
C ALA A 30 -0.86 2.30 -3.26
N TYR A 31 0.01 2.40 -2.25
CA TYR A 31 -0.40 2.53 -0.84
C TYR A 31 -1.27 3.77 -0.61
N LEU A 32 -0.84 4.94 -1.07
CA LEU A 32 -1.62 6.17 -0.92
C LEU A 32 -3.00 6.05 -1.57
N ASN A 33 -3.08 5.41 -2.74
CA ASN A 33 -4.35 5.18 -3.43
C ASN A 33 -5.26 4.19 -2.67
N VAL A 34 -4.70 3.11 -2.11
CA VAL A 34 -5.46 2.15 -1.27
C VAL A 34 -6.04 2.84 -0.04
N ILE A 35 -5.25 3.65 0.66
CA ILE A 35 -5.73 4.39 1.85
C ILE A 35 -6.83 5.38 1.47
N LYS A 36 -6.64 6.15 0.40
CA LYS A 36 -7.65 7.12 -0.07
C LYS A 36 -8.95 6.43 -0.48
N ALA A 37 -8.86 5.34 -1.24
CA ALA A 37 -10.03 4.59 -1.69
C ALA A 37 -10.80 3.97 -0.51
N TYR A 38 -10.12 3.59 0.57
CA TYR A 38 -10.80 3.08 1.77
C TYR A 38 -11.75 4.11 2.37
N ASP A 39 -11.32 5.37 2.49
CA ASP A 39 -12.16 6.45 3.03
C ASP A 39 -13.45 6.65 2.20
N GLU A 40 -13.35 6.48 0.88
CA GLU A 40 -14.49 6.56 -0.05
C GLU A 40 -15.41 5.33 0.08
N TRP A 41 -14.83 4.14 0.14
CA TRP A 41 -15.56 2.88 0.27
C TRP A 41 -16.26 2.74 1.62
N LYS A 42 -15.63 3.23 2.69
CA LYS A 42 -16.23 3.24 4.03
C LYS A 42 -17.57 3.98 4.04
N LYS A 43 -17.69 5.06 3.28
CA LYS A 43 -18.93 5.83 3.12
C LYS A 43 -19.92 5.13 2.20
N ALA A 44 -19.45 4.56 1.08
CA ALA A 44 -20.32 3.93 0.08
C ALA A 44 -20.93 2.59 0.54
N TYR A 45 -20.27 1.87 1.45
CA TYR A 45 -20.67 0.53 1.91
C TYR A 45 -21.12 0.52 3.39
N ASP A 46 -21.63 1.63 3.91
CA ASP A 46 -22.14 1.75 5.29
C ASP A 46 -21.18 1.16 6.36
N ASN A 47 -19.92 1.59 6.34
CA ASN A 47 -18.83 1.18 7.25
C ASN A 47 -18.22 -0.22 7.00
N ILE A 48 -17.86 -0.52 5.75
CA ILE A 48 -17.00 -1.68 5.46
C ILE A 48 -15.69 -1.67 6.28
N SER A 49 -15.30 -2.83 6.80
CA SER A 49 -14.03 -2.98 7.52
C SER A 49 -12.83 -2.90 6.57
N PHE A 50 -11.68 -2.44 7.07
CA PHE A 50 -10.47 -2.31 6.26
C PHE A 50 -10.05 -3.65 5.63
N LYS A 51 -10.07 -4.73 6.42
CA LYS A 51 -9.79 -6.07 5.92
C LYS A 51 -10.73 -6.47 4.77
N LYS A 52 -12.03 -6.24 4.91
CA LYS A 52 -13.00 -6.63 3.88
C LYS A 52 -12.85 -5.82 2.59
N PHE A 53 -12.46 -4.56 2.73
CA PHE A 53 -12.08 -3.71 1.61
C PHE A 53 -10.84 -4.24 0.87
N LEU A 54 -9.77 -4.61 1.60
CA LEU A 54 -8.57 -5.18 0.99
C LEU A 54 -8.84 -6.50 0.26
N GLU A 55 -9.65 -7.39 0.85
CA GLU A 55 -10.10 -8.63 0.20
C GLU A 55 -10.76 -8.35 -1.16
N LYS A 56 -11.67 -7.36 -1.20
CA LYS A 56 -12.36 -6.97 -2.44
C LYS A 56 -11.42 -6.41 -3.50
N ILE A 57 -10.42 -5.61 -3.11
CA ILE A 57 -9.41 -5.06 -4.04
C ILE A 57 -8.56 -6.16 -4.66
N VAL A 58 -8.14 -7.14 -3.86
CA VAL A 58 -7.33 -8.27 -4.33
C VAL A 58 -8.08 -9.09 -5.39
N GLU A 59 -9.38 -9.32 -5.16
CA GLU A 59 -10.25 -10.09 -6.08
C GLU A 59 -10.63 -9.30 -7.35
N ALA A 60 -10.60 -7.97 -7.31
CA ALA A 60 -10.98 -7.11 -8.43
C ALA A 60 -10.02 -7.26 -9.61
N LYS A 61 -10.54 -7.57 -10.81
CA LYS A 61 -9.74 -7.73 -12.03
C LYS A 61 -9.18 -6.40 -12.54
N GLU A 62 -9.89 -5.32 -12.26
CA GLU A 62 -9.57 -3.94 -12.61
C GLU A 62 -8.48 -3.32 -11.73
N SER A 63 -8.16 -3.93 -10.58
CA SER A 63 -7.09 -3.44 -9.71
C SER A 63 -5.72 -3.77 -10.29
N GLY A 64 -4.85 -2.75 -10.39
CA GLY A 64 -3.48 -2.93 -10.83
C GLY A 64 -2.65 -3.79 -9.88
N GLU A 65 -1.60 -4.42 -10.39
CA GLU A 65 -0.79 -5.39 -9.64
C GLU A 65 -0.19 -4.80 -8.36
N ALA A 66 0.43 -3.61 -8.45
CA ALA A 66 1.02 -2.94 -7.29
C ALA A 66 0.00 -2.63 -6.19
N VAL A 67 -1.27 -2.37 -6.55
CA VAL A 67 -2.36 -2.15 -5.59
C VAL A 67 -2.69 -3.46 -4.87
N LYS A 68 -2.73 -4.59 -5.60
CA LYS A 68 -2.95 -5.92 -5.01
C LYS A 68 -1.81 -6.34 -4.11
N GLU A 69 -0.57 -6.13 -4.53
CA GLU A 69 0.62 -6.44 -3.72
C GLU A 69 0.63 -5.65 -2.41
N VAL A 70 0.28 -4.36 -2.44
CA VAL A 70 0.11 -3.55 -1.23
C VAL A 70 -1.03 -4.09 -0.36
N ALA A 71 -2.19 -4.41 -0.95
CA ALA A 71 -3.31 -4.96 -0.20
C ALA A 71 -2.93 -6.27 0.52
N PHE A 72 -2.22 -7.17 -0.16
CA PHE A 72 -1.68 -8.38 0.45
C PHE A 72 -0.68 -8.08 1.58
N TYR A 73 0.23 -7.13 1.38
CA TYR A 73 1.17 -6.71 2.42
C TYR A 73 0.44 -6.20 3.67
N LEU A 74 -0.57 -5.32 3.50
CA LEU A 74 -1.34 -4.76 4.61
C LEU A 74 -2.14 -5.84 5.35
N MET A 75 -2.78 -6.77 4.62
CA MET A 75 -3.50 -7.90 5.19
C MET A 75 -2.58 -8.80 6.02
N LYS A 76 -1.39 -9.13 5.50
CA LYS A 76 -0.43 -10.05 6.16
C LYS A 76 0.13 -9.46 7.45
N ASN A 77 0.30 -8.14 7.51
CA ASN A 77 0.90 -7.46 8.66
C ASN A 77 -0.16 -6.89 9.64
N ASN A 78 -1.45 -7.19 9.43
CA ASN A 78 -2.58 -6.63 10.21
C ASN A 78 -2.51 -5.10 10.36
N LEU A 79 -2.06 -4.42 9.30
CA LEU A 79 -1.96 -2.96 9.31
C LEU A 79 -3.34 -2.40 8.99
N ASN A 80 -3.91 -1.66 9.93
CA ASN A 80 -5.04 -0.80 9.66
C ASN A 80 -4.49 0.41 8.90
N GLY A 81 -5.19 0.90 7.88
CA GLY A 81 -4.77 2.03 7.03
C GLY A 81 -4.64 3.39 7.73
N GLU A 82 -4.28 3.40 9.01
CA GLU A 82 -3.99 4.56 9.81
C GLU A 82 -2.73 5.23 9.24
N LYS A 83 -2.87 6.52 8.90
CA LYS A 83 -1.80 7.36 8.38
C LYS A 83 -0.71 7.45 9.45
N GLU A 84 0.44 6.79 9.24
CA GLU A 84 1.68 7.07 9.99
C GLU A 84 2.14 8.52 9.77
#